data_AF-A0A2M8L1E4-F1
#
_entry.id   AF-A0A2M8L1E4-F1
#
_cell.length_a   1.000
_cell.length_b   1.000
_cell.length_c   1.000
_cell.angle_alpha   90.00
_cell.angle_beta   90.00
_cell.angle_gamma   90.00
#
_symmetry.space_group_name_H-M   'P 1'
#
loop_
_entity.id
_entity.type
_entity.pdbx_description
1 polymer ?
#
loop_
_entity_poly.entity_id
_entity_poly.type
_entity_poly.pdbx_seq_one_letter_code
_entity_poly.pdbx_strand_id
1 'polypeptide(L)'
;QIKRGGPVTITTKDMTRFLIPLEKAVEVIVAAILGGQRGETYIPQIGSTSMVNLAKAMIGTKPIRIEYTGIRPGEKVYESLVAAEEAWRTVSRGKYYVIKPLLPELKSSVKHEKILTEEYNSAIPGMSVKEIKEMLEKYNLLNINTQNGEILV
;
A
#
# COMPACT_ATOMS: atom_id res chain seq x y z
N GLN A 1 -4.30 20.08 -7.28
CA GLN A 1 -3.99 21.06 -6.23
C GLN A 1 -2.65 21.75 -6.47
N ILE A 2 -1.54 21.01 -6.54
CA ILE A 2 -0.19 21.57 -6.75
C ILE A 2 -0.09 22.43 -8.02
N LYS A 3 -0.53 21.93 -9.18
CA LYS A 3 -0.56 22.69 -10.45
C LYS A 3 -1.39 24.00 -10.36
N ARG A 4 -2.32 24.12 -9.40
CA ARG A 4 -3.18 25.30 -9.18
C ARG A 4 -2.64 26.25 -8.10
N GLY A 5 -1.44 26.00 -7.55
CA GLY A 5 -0.86 26.82 -6.49
C GLY A 5 -1.20 26.40 -5.05
N GLY A 6 -1.96 25.32 -4.86
CA GLY A 6 -2.32 24.80 -3.54
C GLY A 6 -3.57 25.46 -2.91
N PRO A 7 -3.84 25.21 -1.61
CA PRO A 7 -3.11 24.30 -0.71
C PRO A 7 -3.23 22.83 -1.14
N VAL A 8 -2.33 21.98 -0.65
CA VAL A 8 -2.53 20.52 -0.66
C VAL A 8 -3.26 20.15 0.63
N THR A 9 -4.44 19.56 0.50
CA THR A 9 -5.27 19.18 1.65
C THR A 9 -4.95 17.76 2.09
N ILE A 10 -4.72 17.56 3.38
CA ILE A 10 -4.51 16.24 3.98
C ILE A 10 -5.54 16.08 5.10
N THR A 11 -6.12 14.89 5.22
CA THR A 11 -7.08 14.59 6.30
C THR A 11 -6.46 14.79 7.68
N THR A 12 -5.43 14.03 8.02
CA THR A 12 -4.70 14.14 9.29
C THR A 12 -3.21 13.85 9.09
N LYS A 13 -2.37 14.43 9.95
CA LYS A 13 -0.91 14.28 9.93
C LYS A 13 -0.43 12.85 10.19
N ASP A 14 -1.20 12.10 10.96
CA ASP A 14 -0.84 10.76 11.44
C ASP A 14 -1.25 9.65 10.44
N MET A 15 -1.89 10.02 9.33
CA MET A 15 -2.41 9.07 8.36
C MET A 15 -1.30 8.41 7.54
N THR A 16 -1.31 7.08 7.48
CA THR A 16 -0.40 6.27 6.66
C THR A 16 -1.14 5.39 5.68
N ARG A 17 -0.54 5.13 4.52
CA ARG A 17 -1.09 4.26 3.48
C ARG A 17 -0.01 3.40 2.84
N PHE A 18 -0.37 2.20 2.44
CA PHE A 18 0.44 1.42 1.51
C PHE A 18 0.42 2.08 0.13
N LEU A 19 1.57 2.16 -0.53
CA LEU A 19 1.63 2.62 -1.92
C LEU A 19 1.84 1.41 -2.82
N ILE A 20 0.89 1.20 -3.72
CA ILE A 20 0.95 0.14 -4.73
C ILE A 20 0.83 0.77 -6.12
N PRO A 21 1.88 0.73 -6.94
CA PRO A 21 1.79 1.06 -8.36
C PRO A 21 0.82 0.11 -9.07
N LEU A 22 0.14 0.60 -10.13
CA LEU A 22 -0.84 -0.20 -10.87
C LEU A 22 -0.23 -1.49 -11.42
N GLU A 23 0.98 -1.41 -11.96
CA GLU A 23 1.71 -2.56 -12.50
C GLU A 23 1.97 -3.60 -11.41
N LYS A 24 2.23 -3.16 -10.17
CA LYS A 24 2.38 -4.06 -9.02
C LYS A 24 1.07 -4.69 -8.60
N ALA A 25 -0.03 -3.95 -8.65
CA ALA A 25 -1.36 -4.52 -8.40
C ALA A 25 -1.68 -5.63 -9.42
N VAL A 26 -1.38 -5.40 -10.71
CA VAL A 26 -1.55 -6.42 -11.76
C VAL A 26 -0.63 -7.62 -11.54
N GLU A 27 0.65 -7.41 -11.17
CA GLU A 27 1.58 -8.51 -10.84
C GLU A 27 1.04 -9.40 -9.71
N VAL A 28 0.36 -8.85 -8.70
CA VAL A 28 -0.25 -9.63 -7.60
C VAL A 28 -1.38 -10.50 -8.13
N ILE A 29 -2.26 -9.94 -8.96
CA ILE A 29 -3.38 -10.68 -9.55
C ILE A 29 -2.86 -11.86 -10.37
N VAL A 30 -1.87 -11.61 -11.25
CA VAL A 30 -1.26 -12.67 -12.07
C VAL A 30 -0.58 -13.74 -11.18
N ALA A 31 0.15 -13.33 -10.13
CA ALA A 31 0.78 -14.27 -9.21
C ALA A 31 -0.23 -15.12 -8.44
N ALA A 32 -1.38 -14.56 -8.07
CA ALA A 32 -2.47 -15.27 -7.42
C ALA A 32 -3.13 -16.28 -8.38
N ILE A 33 -3.34 -15.91 -9.65
CA ILE A 33 -3.92 -16.82 -10.66
C ILE A 33 -2.98 -18.00 -10.94
N LEU A 34 -1.67 -17.75 -11.10
CA LEU A 34 -0.72 -18.78 -11.49
C LEU A 34 -0.25 -19.67 -10.33
N GLY A 35 -0.13 -19.10 -9.14
CA GLY A 35 0.46 -19.79 -7.99
C GLY A 35 -0.49 -20.03 -6.82
N GLY A 36 -1.70 -19.47 -6.87
CA GLY A 36 -2.64 -19.53 -5.76
C GLY A 36 -3.29 -20.90 -5.60
N GLN A 37 -3.37 -21.35 -4.35
CA GLN A 37 -4.11 -22.54 -3.98
C GLN A 37 -5.50 -22.18 -3.46
N ARG A 38 -6.40 -23.15 -3.45
CA ARG A 38 -7.79 -22.97 -3.01
C ARG A 38 -7.85 -22.35 -1.61
N GLY A 39 -8.55 -21.22 -1.50
CA GLY A 39 -8.77 -20.51 -0.23
C GLY A 39 -7.56 -19.69 0.26
N GLU A 40 -6.49 -19.59 -0.51
CA GLU A 40 -5.38 -18.68 -0.19
C GLU A 40 -5.71 -17.23 -0.52
N THR A 41 -5.23 -16.30 0.30
CA THR A 41 -5.28 -14.86 0.01
C THR A 41 -3.88 -14.32 -0.19
N TYR A 42 -3.65 -13.68 -1.33
CA TYR A 42 -2.35 -13.12 -1.71
C TYR A 42 -2.26 -11.64 -1.33
N ILE A 43 -1.21 -11.30 -0.61
CA ILE A 43 -0.93 -9.95 -0.14
C ILE A 43 0.47 -9.55 -0.63
N PRO A 44 0.62 -8.45 -1.38
CA PRO A 44 1.95 -7.98 -1.77
C PRO A 44 2.75 -7.51 -0.56
N GLN A 45 4.06 -7.77 -0.56
CA GLN A 45 4.99 -7.14 0.36
C GLN A 45 5.36 -5.76 -0.19
N ILE A 46 4.73 -4.70 0.34
CA ILE A 46 4.85 -3.32 -0.13
C ILE A 46 5.15 -2.33 1.00
N GLY A 47 5.78 -1.21 0.64
CA GLY A 47 6.06 -0.13 1.58
C GLY A 47 4.81 0.71 1.87
N SER A 48 4.72 1.22 3.08
CA SER A 48 3.80 2.29 3.46
C SER A 48 4.49 3.63 3.53
N THR A 49 3.73 4.71 3.61
CA THR A 49 4.25 6.03 3.97
C THR A 49 3.18 6.89 4.61
N SER A 50 3.58 7.98 5.27
CA SER A 50 2.65 9.00 5.73
C SER A 50 2.14 9.83 4.56
N MET A 51 0.87 10.23 4.61
CA MET A 51 0.28 11.12 3.60
C MET A 51 1.00 12.48 3.55
N VAL A 52 1.61 12.89 4.66
CA VAL A 52 2.47 14.08 4.74
C VAL A 52 3.75 13.90 3.92
N ASN A 53 4.42 12.76 4.03
CA ASN A 53 5.64 12.50 3.24
C ASN A 53 5.34 12.40 1.75
N LEU A 54 4.21 11.77 1.38
CA LEU A 54 3.75 11.74 0.00
C LEU A 54 3.49 13.15 -0.54
N ALA A 55 2.77 13.98 0.21
CA ALA A 55 2.52 15.36 -0.18
C ALA A 55 3.82 16.16 -0.34
N LYS A 56 4.78 16.01 0.58
CA LYS A 56 6.10 16.65 0.48
C LYS A 56 6.87 16.18 -0.75
N ALA A 57 6.86 14.88 -1.06
CA ALA A 57 7.50 14.33 -2.24
C ALA A 57 6.91 14.92 -3.54
N MET A 58 5.59 15.08 -3.59
CA MET A 58 4.89 15.66 -4.75
C MET A 58 5.07 17.19 -4.87
N ILE A 59 5.06 17.92 -3.75
CA ILE A 59 5.26 19.38 -3.73
C ILE A 59 6.69 19.73 -4.16
N GLY A 60 7.68 18.97 -3.67
CA GLY A 60 9.09 19.25 -3.88
C GLY A 60 9.50 20.56 -3.21
N THR A 61 10.16 21.44 -3.97
CA THR A 61 10.65 22.74 -3.48
C THR A 61 9.64 23.89 -3.67
N LYS A 62 8.44 23.62 -4.20
CA LYS A 62 7.44 24.65 -4.47
C LYS A 62 6.90 25.22 -3.15
N PRO A 63 6.66 26.55 -3.04
CA PRO A 63 6.15 27.18 -1.83
C PRO A 63 4.64 26.95 -1.66
N ILE A 64 4.22 25.68 -1.50
CA ILE A 64 2.82 25.27 -1.39
C ILE A 64 2.56 24.77 0.03
N ARG A 65 1.55 25.36 0.68
CA ARG A 65 1.14 24.97 2.04
C ARG A 65 0.37 23.65 2.05
N ILE A 66 0.54 22.88 3.12
CA ILE A 66 -0.30 21.74 3.47
C ILE A 66 -1.37 22.23 4.45
N GLU A 67 -2.62 21.87 4.23
CA GLU A 67 -3.75 22.21 5.09
C GLU A 67 -4.44 20.93 5.59
N TYR A 68 -4.71 20.86 6.89
CA TYR A 68 -5.34 19.70 7.50
C TYR A 68 -6.86 19.89 7.59
N THR A 69 -7.63 18.97 7.01
CA THR A 69 -9.10 19.08 6.93
C THR A 69 -9.84 18.31 8.01
N GLY A 70 -9.14 17.50 8.81
CA GLY A 70 -9.75 16.60 9.79
C GLY A 70 -10.17 15.26 9.19
N ILE A 71 -10.34 14.25 10.06
CA ILE A 71 -10.73 12.87 9.72
C ILE A 71 -12.18 12.82 9.25
N ARG A 72 -12.41 12.21 8.08
CA ARG A 72 -13.77 11.98 7.58
C ARG A 72 -14.39 10.79 8.30
N PRO A 73 -15.73 10.75 8.46
CA PRO A 73 -16.40 9.59 9.06
C PRO A 73 -16.00 8.28 8.36
N GLY A 74 -15.50 7.32 9.14
CA GLY A 74 -15.08 6.00 8.64
C GLY A 74 -13.64 5.91 8.11
N GLU A 75 -12.89 7.01 8.03
CA GLU A 75 -11.46 6.93 7.64
C GLU A 75 -10.61 6.34 8.77
N LYS A 76 -9.79 5.34 8.41
CA LYS A 76 -8.76 4.81 9.31
C LYS A 76 -7.47 5.62 9.24
N VAL A 77 -6.78 5.74 10.37
CA VAL A 77 -5.46 6.39 10.45
C VAL A 77 -4.40 5.55 9.71
N TYR A 78 -4.46 4.23 9.83
CA TYR A 78 -3.61 3.28 9.10
C TYR A 78 -4.45 2.15 8.51
N GLU A 79 -3.90 1.45 7.53
CA GLU A 79 -4.51 0.28 6.91
C GLU A 79 -3.81 -1.01 7.35
N SER A 80 -4.55 -2.11 7.36
CA SER A 80 -4.05 -3.44 7.69
C SER A 80 -4.26 -4.37 6.50
N LEU A 81 -3.20 -5.05 6.07
CA LEU A 81 -3.23 -6.02 4.98
C LEU A 81 -3.23 -7.47 5.47
N VAL A 82 -2.72 -7.73 6.68
CA VAL A 82 -2.82 -9.02 7.36
C VAL A 82 -3.14 -8.74 8.82
N ALA A 83 -4.33 -9.13 9.28
CA ALA A 83 -4.71 -8.96 10.67
C ALA A 83 -3.87 -9.87 11.60
N ALA A 84 -3.81 -9.55 12.89
CA ALA A 84 -3.05 -10.34 13.87
C ALA A 84 -3.53 -11.81 13.93
N GLU A 85 -4.83 -12.03 13.78
CA GLU A 85 -5.48 -13.35 13.72
C GLU A 85 -5.24 -14.07 12.39
N GLU A 86 -4.57 -13.43 11.43
CA GLU A 86 -4.20 -14.02 10.15
C GLU A 86 -2.69 -14.24 10.05
N ALA A 87 -1.90 -13.47 10.80
CA ALA A 87 -0.44 -13.54 10.83
C ALA A 87 0.08 -14.96 11.09
N TRP A 88 -0.53 -15.69 12.04
CA TRP A 88 -0.10 -17.05 12.40
C TRP A 88 -0.32 -18.10 11.30
N ARG A 89 -1.21 -17.85 10.35
CA ARG A 89 -1.47 -18.70 9.18
C ARG A 89 -0.92 -18.09 7.89
N THR A 90 -0.11 -17.05 7.99
CA THR A 90 0.49 -16.37 6.85
C THR A 90 1.89 -16.89 6.59
N VAL A 91 2.20 -17.13 5.32
CA VAL A 91 3.49 -17.66 4.88
C VAL A 91 4.11 -16.74 3.84
N SER A 92 5.43 -16.77 3.71
CA SER A 92 6.12 -16.03 2.64
C SER A 92 6.16 -16.87 1.36
N ARG A 93 5.86 -16.23 0.23
CA ARG A 93 6.00 -16.80 -1.12
C ARG A 93 6.68 -15.78 -2.02
N GLY A 94 8.00 -15.72 -1.93
CA GLY A 94 8.80 -14.72 -2.64
C GLY A 94 8.45 -13.31 -2.16
N LYS A 95 7.89 -12.49 -3.06
CA LYS A 95 7.50 -11.09 -2.82
C LYS A 95 6.06 -10.91 -2.31
N TYR A 96 5.41 -12.01 -1.93
CA TYR A 96 4.04 -12.03 -1.43
C TYR A 96 3.96 -12.69 -0.06
N TYR A 97 3.09 -12.17 0.79
CA TYR A 97 2.51 -12.93 1.88
C TYR A 97 1.30 -13.70 1.36
N VAL A 98 1.14 -14.93 1.81
CA VAL A 98 0.00 -15.78 1.46
C VAL A 98 -0.68 -16.24 2.73
N ILE A 99 -1.89 -15.75 2.97
CA ILE A 99 -2.70 -16.15 4.10
C ILE A 99 -3.36 -17.49 3.76
N LYS A 100 -3.05 -18.54 4.53
CA LYS A 100 -3.60 -19.89 4.33
C LYS A 100 -5.05 -19.96 4.80
N PRO A 101 -5.94 -20.74 4.17
CA PRO A 101 -7.34 -20.84 4.58
C PRO A 101 -7.50 -21.34 6.02
N LEU A 102 -8.55 -20.88 6.71
CA LEU A 102 -8.90 -21.35 8.04
C LEU A 102 -9.61 -22.71 8.01
N LEU A 103 -10.35 -22.98 6.93
CA LEU A 103 -11.20 -24.16 6.76
C LEU A 103 -10.41 -25.48 6.85
N PRO A 104 -10.78 -26.43 7.72
CA PRO A 104 -10.09 -27.71 7.89
C PRO A 104 -9.95 -28.52 6.60
N GLU A 105 -10.95 -28.49 5.72
CA GLU A 105 -10.99 -29.23 4.46
C GLU A 105 -9.92 -28.73 3.47
N LEU A 106 -9.41 -27.52 3.70
CA LEU A 106 -8.37 -26.88 2.90
C LEU A 106 -7.03 -26.79 3.65
N LYS A 107 -6.95 -27.29 4.90
CA LYS A 107 -5.70 -27.28 5.66
C LYS A 107 -4.72 -28.27 5.03
N SER A 108 -3.62 -27.71 4.55
CA SER A 108 -2.44 -28.48 4.20
C SER A 108 -1.83 -29.11 5.47
N SER A 109 -1.41 -30.37 5.37
CA SER A 109 -0.66 -31.09 6.42
C SER A 109 0.79 -30.60 6.56
N VAL A 110 1.24 -29.72 5.68
CA VAL A 110 2.59 -29.13 5.72
C VAL A 110 2.66 -28.11 6.85
N LYS A 111 3.60 -28.31 7.78
CA LYS A 111 3.96 -27.26 8.74
C LYS A 111 4.66 -26.13 8.00
N HIS A 112 4.09 -24.94 8.09
CA HIS A 112 4.71 -23.75 7.51
C HIS A 112 5.47 -22.99 8.58
N GLU A 113 6.57 -22.37 8.19
CA GLU A 113 7.30 -21.45 9.05
C GLU A 113 6.48 -20.18 9.26
N LYS A 114 6.35 -19.74 10.51
CA LYS A 114 5.65 -18.52 10.86
C LYS A 114 6.52 -17.33 10.47
N ILE A 115 6.05 -16.54 9.52
CA ILE A 115 6.80 -15.37 9.04
C ILE A 115 6.36 -14.06 9.70
N LEU A 116 5.09 -13.95 10.09
CA LEU A 116 4.54 -12.80 10.81
C LEU A 116 4.14 -13.22 12.21
N THR A 117 4.59 -12.46 13.21
CA THR A 117 4.18 -12.60 14.61
C THR A 117 3.12 -11.57 15.01
N GLU A 118 2.99 -10.49 14.24
CA GLU A 118 2.09 -9.37 14.47
C GLU A 118 1.37 -8.99 13.17
N GLU A 119 0.47 -8.02 13.29
CA GLU A 119 -0.26 -7.43 12.16
C GLU A 119 0.68 -6.81 11.12
N TYR A 120 0.38 -7.02 9.83
CA TYR A 120 1.03 -6.30 8.75
C TYR A 120 0.20 -5.07 8.37
N ASN A 121 0.58 -3.91 8.92
CA ASN A 121 -0.13 -2.65 8.76
C ASN A 121 0.76 -1.51 8.26
N SER A 122 0.14 -0.40 7.84
CA SER A 122 0.84 0.74 7.25
C SER A 122 1.51 1.66 8.26
N ALA A 123 1.34 1.44 9.58
CA ALA A 123 1.93 2.27 10.63
C ALA A 123 3.41 1.95 10.91
N ILE A 124 3.89 0.79 10.46
CA ILE A 124 5.29 0.34 10.52
C ILE A 124 6.19 1.30 9.70
N PRO A 125 7.49 1.49 10.05
CA PRO A 125 8.38 2.44 9.38
C PRO A 125 8.28 2.38 7.86
N GLY A 126 7.80 3.49 7.30
CA GLY A 126 7.51 3.63 5.89
C GLY A 126 8.64 4.29 5.09
N MET A 127 8.40 4.42 3.80
CA MET A 127 9.30 5.06 2.85
C MET A 127 9.57 6.53 3.22
N SER A 128 10.82 6.93 3.08
CA SER A 128 11.30 8.31 3.14
C SER A 128 10.77 9.14 1.96
N VAL A 129 10.78 10.46 2.10
CA VAL A 129 10.39 11.39 1.02
C VAL A 129 11.20 11.15 -0.27
N LYS A 130 12.48 10.76 -0.13
CA LYS A 130 13.36 10.44 -1.25
C LYS A 130 12.90 9.17 -1.99
N GLU A 131 12.67 8.08 -1.27
CA GLU A 131 12.20 6.81 -1.85
C GLU A 131 10.82 6.96 -2.51
N ILE A 132 9.92 7.74 -1.91
CA ILE A 132 8.62 8.05 -2.51
C ILE A 132 8.83 8.78 -3.83
N LYS A 133 9.71 9.80 -3.86
CA LYS A 133 9.98 10.55 -5.08
C LYS A 133 10.56 9.66 -6.18
N GLU A 134 11.52 8.81 -5.85
CA GLU A 134 12.11 7.83 -6.78
C GLU A 134 11.04 6.86 -7.30
N MET A 135 10.14 6.38 -6.43
CA MET A 135 9.00 5.57 -6.83
C MET A 135 8.07 6.32 -7.79
N LEU A 136 7.67 7.55 -7.46
CA LEU A 136 6.79 8.35 -8.30
C LEU A 136 7.42 8.65 -9.67
N GLU A 137 8.73 8.87 -9.74
CA GLU A 137 9.47 9.05 -10.99
C GLU A 137 9.53 7.75 -11.81
N LYS A 138 9.88 6.63 -11.14
CA LYS A 138 9.96 5.30 -11.77
C LYS A 138 8.66 4.90 -12.46
N TYR A 139 7.52 5.23 -11.86
CA TYR A 139 6.19 4.93 -12.40
C TYR A 139 5.57 6.10 -13.18
N ASN A 140 6.34 7.13 -13.53
CA ASN A 140 5.90 8.30 -14.31
C ASN A 140 4.68 9.06 -13.72
N LEU A 141 4.54 9.06 -12.39
CA LEU A 141 3.39 9.63 -11.67
C LEU A 141 3.53 11.14 -11.39
N LEU A 142 4.71 11.74 -11.61
CA LEU A 142 4.93 13.18 -11.39
C LEU A 142 4.59 14.05 -12.62
N ASN A 143 4.72 13.48 -13.82
CA ASN A 143 4.57 14.20 -15.09
C ASN A 143 3.40 13.62 -15.88
N ILE A 144 2.17 13.84 -15.40
CA ILE A 144 0.99 13.59 -16.23
C ILE A 144 0.93 14.69 -17.30
N ASN A 145 1.49 14.39 -18.47
CA ASN A 145 1.11 15.02 -19.73
C ASN A 145 -0.37 14.71 -19.94
N THR A 146 -1.18 15.76 -19.97
CA THR A 146 -2.62 15.73 -20.18
C THR A 146 -2.98 15.42 -21.63
N GLN A 147 -2.51 14.30 -22.18
CA GLN A 147 -2.95 13.86 -23.50
C GLN A 147 -3.72 12.54 -23.50
N ASN A 148 -3.60 11.67 -22.51
CA ASN A 148 -4.45 10.47 -22.42
C ASN A 148 -5.18 10.46 -21.08
N GLY A 149 -6.40 10.98 -21.09
CA GLY A 149 -7.33 10.96 -19.97
C GLY A 149 -7.92 9.58 -19.74
N GLU A 150 -7.10 8.63 -19.29
CA GLU A 150 -7.61 7.37 -18.77
C GLU A 150 -7.43 7.35 -17.25
N ILE A 151 -8.51 7.74 -16.59
CA ILE A 151 -8.77 7.39 -15.20
C ILE A 151 -9.25 5.94 -15.24
N LEU A 152 -8.39 5.00 -14.84
CA LEU A 152 -8.85 3.66 -14.52
C LEU A 152 -9.57 3.74 -13.17
N VAL A 153 -10.87 3.44 -13.22
CA VAL A 153 -11.81 3.27 -12.11
C VAL A 153 -11.37 2.11 -11.23
#